data_AF-A0A379XU25-F1
#
_entry.id   AF-A0A379XU25-F1
#
_cell.length_a   1.000
_cell.length_b   1.000
_cell.length_c   1.000
_cell.angle_alpha   90.00
_cell.angle_beta   90.00
_cell.angle_gamma   90.00
#
_symmetry.space_group_name_H-M   'P 1'
#
loop_
_entity.id
_entity.type
_entity.pdbx_description
1 polymer ?
#
loop_
_entity_poly.entity_id
_entity_poly.type
_entity_poly.pdbx_seq_one_letter_code
_entity_poly.pdbx_strand_id
1 'polypeptide(L)'
;MDDGTSIAPDQDLWAFIGDELKMGIPENSRIREQKQKYLRNKSYLHDVTLRAEPYMYWIAGQVKKRNMPMELVLLPIVESAF
;
A
#
# COMPACT_ATOMS: atom_id res chain seq x y z
N MET A 1 19.35 10.76 -19.69
CA MET A 1 19.68 10.40 -18.29
C MET A 1 18.43 10.78 -17.53
N ASP A 2 17.59 9.80 -17.25
CA ASP A 2 16.29 9.98 -16.59
C ASP A 2 16.47 9.41 -15.19
N ASP A 3 16.87 10.29 -14.26
CA ASP A 3 17.15 9.93 -12.87
C ASP A 3 15.82 9.71 -12.16
N GLY A 4 15.29 8.51 -12.34
CA GLY A 4 14.09 8.06 -11.65
C GLY A 4 14.22 8.29 -10.14
N THR A 5 13.19 8.93 -9.59
CA THR A 5 12.85 9.04 -8.15
C THR A 5 13.17 10.40 -7.52
N SER A 6 12.41 11.41 -7.91
CA SER A 6 11.93 12.44 -6.98
C SER A 6 10.42 12.27 -6.85
N ILE A 7 10.00 11.30 -6.03
CA ILE A 7 8.60 11.16 -5.62
C ILE A 7 8.36 12.26 -4.59
N ALA A 8 7.42 13.18 -4.79
CA ALA A 8 7.14 14.22 -3.81
C ALA A 8 6.62 13.58 -2.51
N PRO A 9 6.91 14.16 -1.33
CA PRO A 9 7.19 13.39 -0.11
C PRO A 9 6.04 12.59 0.51
N ASP A 10 4.79 12.73 0.06
CA ASP A 10 3.66 12.03 0.70
C ASP A 10 2.46 11.76 -0.22
N GLN A 11 2.07 12.74 -1.05
CA GLN A 11 0.91 12.60 -1.93
C GLN A 11 1.17 11.68 -3.12
N ASP A 12 2.41 11.66 -3.64
CA ASP A 12 2.72 10.93 -4.86
C ASP A 12 2.93 9.43 -4.63
N LEU A 13 3.43 9.01 -3.45
CA LEU A 13 3.69 7.59 -3.19
C LEU A 13 2.39 6.78 -3.13
N TRP A 14 1.41 7.25 -2.37
CA TRP A 14 0.12 6.55 -2.25
C TRP A 14 -0.65 6.53 -3.56
N ALA A 15 -0.60 7.63 -4.33
CA ALA A 15 -1.14 7.68 -5.67
C ALA A 15 -0.45 6.67 -6.59
N PHE A 16 0.89 6.65 -6.60
CA PHE A 16 1.69 5.70 -7.38
C PHE A 16 1.39 4.24 -7.03
N ILE A 17 1.38 3.90 -5.73
CA ILE A 17 1.04 2.54 -5.28
C ILE A 17 -0.36 2.18 -5.75
N GLY A 18 -1.33 3.08 -5.56
CA GLY A 18 -2.72 2.90 -5.99
C GLY A 18 -2.86 2.64 -7.49
N ASP A 19 -2.12 3.39 -8.32
CA ASP A 19 -2.11 3.22 -9.77
C ASP A 19 -1.52 1.86 -10.18
N GLU A 20 -0.56 1.34 -9.42
CA GLU A 20 0.10 0.05 -9.66
C GLU A 20 -0.65 -1.16 -9.07
N LEU A 21 -1.74 -0.96 -8.32
CA LEU A 21 -2.59 -2.07 -7.87
C LEU A 21 -3.40 -2.60 -9.06
N LYS A 22 -2.95 -3.73 -9.63
CA LYS A 22 -3.57 -4.35 -10.82
C LYS A 22 -4.28 -5.67 -10.48
N MET A 23 -4.15 -6.18 -9.26
CA MET A 23 -4.81 -7.40 -8.83
C MET A 23 -6.34 -7.27 -8.93
N GLY A 24 -6.95 -8.15 -9.72
CA GLY A 24 -8.41 -8.28 -9.77
C GLY A 24 -8.94 -8.75 -8.41
N ILE A 25 -9.92 -8.03 -7.86
CA ILE A 25 -10.56 -8.39 -6.60
C ILE A 25 -11.66 -9.43 -6.92
N PRO A 26 -11.56 -10.68 -6.42
CA PRO A 26 -12.58 -11.68 -6.67
C PRO A 26 -13.84 -11.40 -5.85
N GLU A 27 -15.00 -11.81 -6.37
CA GLU A 27 -16.26 -11.74 -5.63
C GLU A 27 -16.26 -12.75 -4.47
N ASN A 28 -15.95 -12.27 -3.27
CA ASN A 28 -15.84 -13.09 -2.07
C ASN A 28 -16.44 -12.37 -0.85
N SER A 29 -17.32 -13.05 -0.11
CA SER A 29 -17.95 -12.52 1.10
C SER A 29 -16.96 -12.11 2.17
N ARG A 30 -15.87 -12.87 2.35
CA ARG A 30 -14.80 -12.56 3.32
C ARG A 30 -14.09 -11.25 2.97
N ILE A 31 -13.84 -10.99 1.69
CA ILE A 31 -13.22 -9.75 1.23
C ILE A 31 -14.14 -8.56 1.53
N ARG A 32 -15.44 -8.69 1.23
CA ARG A 32 -16.43 -7.65 1.53
C ARG A 32 -16.51 -7.35 3.02
N GLU A 33 -16.48 -8.38 3.87
CA GLU A 33 -16.50 -8.20 5.32
C GLU A 33 -15.26 -7.47 5.85
N GLN A 34 -14.06 -7.86 5.39
CA GLN A 34 -12.81 -7.17 5.78
C GLN A 34 -12.79 -5.72 5.30
N LYS A 35 -13.22 -5.44 4.07
CA LYS A 35 -13.40 -4.07 3.57
C LYS A 35 -14.29 -3.26 4.52
N GLN A 36 -15.43 -3.81 4.92
CA GLN A 36 -16.34 -3.12 5.85
C GLN A 36 -15.72 -2.91 7.23
N LYS A 37 -14.89 -3.84 7.72
CA LYS A 37 -14.14 -3.67 8.97
C LYS A 37 -13.19 -2.47 8.90
N TYR A 38 -12.40 -2.37 7.83
CA TYR A 38 -11.49 -1.23 7.62
C TYR A 38 -12.25 0.10 7.46
N LEU A 39 -13.37 0.11 6.73
CA LEU A 39 -14.20 1.32 6.56
C LEU A 39 -14.83 1.82 7.87
N ARG A 40 -15.18 0.90 8.79
CA ARG A 40 -15.69 1.26 10.13
C ARG A 40 -14.60 1.80 11.04
N ASN A 41 -13.35 1.37 10.87
CA ASN A 41 -12.21 1.73 11.72
C ASN A 41 -11.25 2.69 11.00
N LYS A 42 -11.74 3.90 10.67
CA LYS A 42 -10.95 4.90 9.92
C LYS A 42 -9.69 5.35 10.66
N SER A 43 -9.74 5.46 12.00
CA SER A 43 -8.57 5.80 12.81
C SER A 43 -7.45 4.77 12.67
N TYR A 44 -7.79 3.48 12.65
CA TYR A 44 -6.82 2.41 12.45
C TYR A 44 -6.05 2.55 11.14
N LEU A 45 -6.74 2.83 10.02
CA LEU A 45 -6.05 3.03 8.74
C LEU A 45 -5.12 4.24 8.80
N HIS A 46 -5.56 5.34 9.41
CA HIS A 46 -4.73 6.53 9.59
C HIS A 46 -3.47 6.24 10.41
N ASP A 47 -3.62 5.59 11.56
CA ASP A 47 -2.52 5.30 12.48
C ASP A 47 -1.51 4.34 11.86
N VAL A 48 -1.99 3.33 11.12
CA VAL A 48 -1.12 2.37 10.42
C VAL A 48 -0.39 3.04 9.27
N THR A 49 -1.08 3.87 8.46
CA THR A 49 -0.46 4.63 7.37
C THR A 49 0.67 5.54 7.86
N LEU A 50 0.46 6.25 8.98
CA LEU A 50 1.50 7.11 9.58
C LEU A 50 2.75 6.33 10.02
N ARG A 51 2.59 5.12 10.58
CA ARG A 51 3.73 4.27 10.96
C ARG A 51 4.41 3.62 9.73
N ALA A 52 3.62 3.33 8.71
CA ALA A 52 4.04 2.64 7.51
C ALA A 52 4.87 3.54 6.58
N GLU A 53 4.61 4.84 6.57
CA GLU A 53 5.17 5.82 5.64
C GLU A 53 6.68 5.66 5.38
N PRO A 54 7.58 5.66 6.41
CA PRO A 54 9.02 5.51 6.18
C PRO A 54 9.40 4.15 5.55
N TYR A 55 8.67 3.09 5.88
CA TYR A 55 8.94 1.74 5.38
C TYR A 55 8.37 1.53 3.99
N MET A 56 7.25 2.16 3.65
CA MET A 56 6.59 1.99 2.37
C MET A 56 7.46 2.46 1.20
N TYR A 57 8.18 3.57 1.34
CA TYR A 57 9.17 4.00 0.35
C TYR A 57 10.21 2.92 0.07
N TRP A 58 10.75 2.34 1.14
CA TRP A 58 11.76 1.29 1.04
C TRP A 58 11.18 0.02 0.40
N ILE A 59 10.03 -0.45 0.87
CA ILE A 59 9.36 -1.66 0.35
C ILE A 59 8.97 -1.47 -1.12
N ALA A 60 8.39 -0.33 -1.50
CA ALA A 60 8.02 -0.03 -2.89
C ALA A 60 9.24 -0.04 -3.81
N GLY A 61 10.35 0.55 -3.39
CA GLY A 61 11.62 0.49 -4.12
C GLY A 61 12.14 -0.94 -4.26
N GLN A 62 12.06 -1.75 -3.20
CA GLN A 62 12.47 -3.16 -3.19
C GLN A 62 11.59 -4.03 -4.11
N VAL A 63 10.27 -3.81 -4.10
CA VAL A 63 9.27 -4.50 -4.92
C VAL A 63 9.49 -4.17 -6.39
N LYS A 64 9.64 -2.88 -6.72
CA LYS A 64 9.92 -2.41 -8.09
C LYS A 64 11.25 -2.96 -8.61
N LYS A 65 12.32 -2.91 -7.81
CA LYS A 65 13.64 -3.43 -8.18
C LYS A 65 13.62 -4.94 -8.47
N ARG A 66 12.73 -5.69 -7.82
CA ARG A 66 12.57 -7.14 -8.01
C ARG A 66 11.49 -7.50 -9.04
N ASN A 67 10.88 -6.51 -9.70
CA ASN A 67 9.76 -6.71 -10.61
C ASN A 67 8.61 -7.54 -9.97
N MET A 68 8.34 -7.25 -8.68
CA MET A 68 7.28 -7.91 -7.91
C MET A 68 5.99 -7.07 -7.92
N PRO A 69 4.82 -7.68 -7.62
CA PRO A 69 3.55 -6.96 -7.58
C PRO A 69 3.54 -5.86 -6.50
N MET A 70 3.05 -4.66 -6.84
CA MET A 70 3.03 -3.50 -5.94
C MET A 70 2.12 -3.70 -4.73
N GLU A 71 1.16 -4.62 -4.84
CA GLU A 71 0.26 -5.03 -3.76
C GLU A 71 1.02 -5.52 -2.52
N LEU A 72 2.24 -6.05 -2.69
CA LEU A 72 3.07 -6.52 -1.57
C LEU A 72 3.46 -5.40 -0.60
N VAL A 73 3.47 -4.14 -1.05
CA VAL A 73 3.75 -2.99 -0.18
C VAL A 73 2.72 -2.89 0.95
N LEU A 74 1.50 -3.39 0.73
CA LEU A 74 0.41 -3.33 1.69
C LEU A 74 0.41 -4.51 2.68
N LEU A 75 1.26 -5.53 2.49
CA LEU A 75 1.31 -6.71 3.36
C LEU A 75 1.51 -6.38 4.85
N PRO A 76 2.43 -5.48 5.24
CA PRO A 76 2.63 -5.22 6.67
C PRO A 76 1.42 -4.53 7.33
N ILE A 77 0.57 -3.83 6.55
CA ILE A 77 -0.72 -3.29 7.06
C ILE A 77 -1.63 -4.42 7.50
N VAL A 78 -1.72 -5.49 6.71
CA VAL A 78 -2.64 -6.61 6.97
C VAL A 78 -2.07 -7.63 7.96
N GLU A 79 -0.75 -7.78 8.04
CA GLU A 79 -0.09 -8.77 8.90
C GLU A 79 0.17 -8.26 10.33
N SER A 80 0.72 -7.05 10.48
CA SER A 80 1.19 -6.54 11.78
C SER A 80 0.63 -5.18 12.18
N ALA A 81 -0.17 -4.54 11.32
CA ALA A 81 -0.53 -3.13 11.46
C ALA A 81 0.69 -2.19 11.39
N PHE A 82 1.78 -2.63 10.74
CA PHE A 82 3.13 -2.06 10.87
C PHE A 82 3.63 -2.05 12.32
#